data_AF-A0A954K9X1-F1
#
_entry.id   AF-A0A954K9X1-F1
#
_cell.length_a   1.000
_cell.length_b   1.000
_cell.length_c   1.000
_cell.angle_alpha   90.00
_cell.angle_beta   90.00
_cell.angle_gamma   90.00
#
_symmetry.space_group_name_H-M   'P 1'
#
loop_
_entity.id
_entity.type
_entity.pdbx_description
1 polymer ?
#
loop_
_entity_poly.entity_id
_entity_poly.type
_entity_poly.pdbx_seq_one_letter_code
_entity_poly.pdbx_strand_id
1 'polypeptide(L)'
;IVFLSQDSFFLQESEVQTLTFNFPPTFGSYTLFFLGQSTTLSWDSDATAVQDALNALAANLYPAMPLGFEFVTVVDNGTGFTITVVDTHENPLAYTDIDQIIPNSTGLNFDITISEQQAGSTTLNEQQLLEFDYTNFPGGQQFILTLGGTSTAPITIGPNSATTIANIDAALEAAGFGTTGTDFTVTGNFANGFVIEFTGDLALTNQALFQVTLPPGITITPDTTTEGSGQNEIQGIYFPAQPGGGDFTISLDTETTVPLAFDATAAEVQAALEALANIGPGNVLVTKSSFGSSFIFLVEFVGANSLRPADFVNNPAGTALTVDFSNLIASVPSVTTVTEGTSLNEVQEVVVNGTPSAGDFRLSFDGVETTGVINFDGDASDILAQLNTIPVLNGNVLVRGDVASGFEIEFVGDLTNVNPPQIAVTAFNLTGATLNVKTTTVGGYLRGITGNTITGNTGAGIEIDLEMYTSFYGDISGNTISSNNTQGINLNAADPTTLVSVDFSLSVEGNTMDGNQGAAIAVNMEDTATGDVSIVGNTITNTRNDLNAATPYTGDAIYIDLYGTDVSFEAFNQLRDLIIDGNYIGTDANSTNGLGNAGHGIGIHIEESTIIDYTQISHNVIVGNTGDGV
;
A
#
# COMPACT_ATOMS: atom_id res chain seq x y z
N ILE A 1 29.00 -8.00 -14.25
CA ILE A 1 28.40 -7.51 -15.52
C ILE A 1 27.16 -8.36 -15.69
N VAL A 2 25.92 -7.92 -15.45
CA VAL A 2 25.32 -6.62 -15.10
C VAL A 2 24.39 -6.91 -13.91
N PHE A 3 24.45 -6.10 -12.86
CA PHE A 3 23.51 -6.16 -11.73
C PHE A 3 22.25 -5.37 -12.14
N LEU A 4 21.07 -5.91 -11.89
CA LEU A 4 19.80 -5.20 -12.09
C LEU A 4 19.20 -4.90 -10.71
N SER A 5 19.15 -3.62 -10.38
CA SER A 5 18.30 -3.05 -9.33
C SER A 5 16.88 -2.87 -9.87
N GLN A 6 15.94 -3.21 -8.99
CA GLN A 6 14.53 -2.88 -8.80
C GLN A 6 13.62 -2.13 -9.80
N ASP A 7 14.00 -1.89 -11.06
CA ASP A 7 13.06 -1.22 -11.96
C ASP A 7 12.98 -1.77 -13.38
N SER A 8 11.77 -1.71 -13.93
CA SER A 8 11.47 -2.06 -15.32
C SER A 8 12.39 -1.29 -16.25
N PHE A 9 12.96 -1.98 -17.24
CA PHE A 9 14.09 -1.55 -18.08
C PHE A 9 13.93 -0.23 -18.89
N PHE A 10 12.85 0.55 -18.74
CA PHE A 10 12.63 1.77 -19.52
C PHE A 10 12.26 3.06 -18.78
N LEU A 11 11.85 3.05 -17.51
CA LEU A 11 11.52 4.29 -16.76
C LEU A 11 11.79 4.12 -15.25
N GLN A 12 13.07 4.22 -14.84
CA GLN A 12 13.48 4.34 -13.43
C GLN A 12 12.57 5.31 -12.65
N GLU A 13 11.60 4.83 -11.88
CA GLU A 13 10.78 5.66 -11.02
C GLU A 13 10.85 5.04 -9.62
N SER A 14 11.99 5.26 -8.96
CA SER A 14 12.10 5.20 -7.51
C SER A 14 10.86 5.82 -6.84
N GLU A 15 10.45 5.34 -5.66
CA GLU A 15 9.39 6.04 -4.94
C GLU A 15 9.80 7.50 -4.76
N VAL A 16 8.96 8.40 -5.28
CA VAL A 16 9.22 9.83 -5.29
C VAL A 16 8.14 10.50 -4.49
N GLN A 17 8.57 11.21 -3.45
CA GLN A 17 7.73 12.11 -2.70
C GLN A 17 8.21 13.54 -2.88
N THR A 18 7.30 14.50 -2.82
CA THR A 18 7.63 15.92 -2.88
C THR A 18 7.10 16.66 -1.67
N LEU A 19 7.86 17.67 -1.23
CA LEU A 19 7.46 18.63 -0.22
C LEU A 19 7.45 20.02 -0.86
N THR A 20 6.28 20.64 -0.96
CA THR A 20 6.13 21.95 -1.62
C THR A 20 5.74 23.03 -0.61
N PHE A 21 6.52 24.10 -0.54
CA PHE A 21 6.21 25.29 0.24
C PHE A 21 5.34 26.23 -0.58
N ASN A 22 4.22 26.70 -0.01
CA ASN A 22 3.35 27.66 -0.69
C ASN A 22 4.00 29.05 -0.87
N PHE A 23 4.92 29.43 0.00
CA PHE A 23 5.79 30.60 -0.11
C PHE A 23 7.19 30.29 0.46
N PRO A 24 8.25 30.98 0.00
CA PRO A 24 9.59 30.80 0.56
C PRO A 24 9.63 31.19 2.05
N PRO A 25 10.06 30.29 2.95
CA PRO A 25 10.19 30.64 4.36
C PRO A 25 11.38 31.60 4.55
N THR A 26 11.32 32.41 5.60
CA THR A 26 12.37 33.41 5.91
C THR A 26 12.81 33.38 7.38
N PHE A 27 12.21 32.52 8.20
CA PHE A 27 12.55 32.31 9.60
C PHE A 27 11.98 30.98 10.09
N GLY A 28 12.42 30.55 11.28
CA GLY A 28 11.81 29.46 12.02
C GLY A 28 12.36 28.07 11.70
N SER A 29 11.55 27.06 11.98
CA SER A 29 11.88 25.65 11.74
C SER A 29 10.62 24.87 11.37
N TYR A 30 10.78 23.74 10.70
CA TYR A 30 9.72 22.80 10.38
C TYR A 30 10.14 21.40 10.84
N THR A 31 9.16 20.54 11.08
CA THR A 31 9.42 19.14 11.45
C THR A 31 8.92 18.23 10.34
N LEU A 32 9.69 17.22 9.98
CA LEU A 32 9.29 16.15 9.07
C LEU A 32 9.09 14.88 9.88
N PHE A 33 8.01 14.15 9.60
CA PHE A 33 7.74 12.82 10.11
C PHE A 33 7.97 11.81 8.99
N PHE A 34 8.81 10.81 9.24
CA PHE A 34 9.25 9.81 8.27
C PHE A 34 9.53 8.49 9.00
N LEU A 35 9.00 7.38 8.49
CA LEU A 35 9.15 6.03 9.06
C LEU A 35 8.82 5.97 10.57
N GLY A 36 7.72 6.63 10.96
CA GLY A 36 7.25 6.69 12.35
C GLY A 36 8.13 7.53 13.30
N GLN A 37 9.17 8.19 12.80
CA GLN A 37 10.03 9.09 13.56
C GLN A 37 9.92 10.53 13.06
N SER A 38 10.60 11.47 13.71
CA SER A 38 10.58 12.88 13.31
C SER A 38 11.94 13.57 13.44
N THR A 39 12.18 14.55 12.58
CA THR A 39 13.35 15.43 12.63
C THR A 39 12.95 16.89 12.43
N THR A 40 13.61 17.82 13.13
CA THR A 40 13.34 19.26 13.02
C THR A 40 14.46 19.93 12.24
N LEU A 41 14.08 20.65 11.19
CA LEU A 41 14.96 21.33 10.25
C LEU A 41 14.75 22.85 10.34
N SER A 42 15.83 23.61 10.17
CA SER A 42 15.74 25.07 10.09
C SER A 42 15.11 25.49 8.78
N TRP A 43 14.49 26.67 8.74
CA TRP A 43 13.90 27.22 7.52
C TRP A 43 14.88 27.33 6.33
N ASP A 44 16.18 27.45 6.61
CA ASP A 44 17.27 27.58 5.66
C ASP A 44 18.03 26.27 5.41
N SER A 45 17.51 25.13 5.88
CA SER A 45 18.05 23.81 5.56
C SER A 45 18.01 23.57 4.05
N ASP A 46 19.17 23.28 3.47
CA ASP A 46 19.30 22.91 2.06
C ASP A 46 18.95 21.43 1.82
N ALA A 47 18.90 21.00 0.56
CA ALA A 47 18.56 19.63 0.21
C ALA A 47 19.49 18.59 0.88
N THR A 48 20.77 18.94 1.08
CA THR A 48 21.74 18.07 1.78
C THR A 48 21.34 17.88 3.24
N ALA A 49 20.97 18.96 3.95
CA ALA A 49 20.54 18.88 5.35
C ALA A 49 19.24 18.07 5.50
N VAL A 50 18.31 18.20 4.55
CA VAL A 50 17.08 17.38 4.52
C VAL A 50 17.43 15.90 4.28
N GLN A 51 18.28 15.62 3.30
CA GLN A 51 18.75 14.27 2.97
C GLN A 51 19.42 13.60 4.17
N ASP A 52 20.39 14.28 4.79
CA ASP A 52 21.11 13.76 5.97
C ASP A 52 20.14 13.45 7.11
N ALA A 53 19.13 14.31 7.32
CA ALA A 53 18.14 14.12 8.36
C ALA A 53 17.24 12.91 8.09
N LEU A 54 16.75 12.72 6.86
CA LEU A 54 15.92 11.57 6.50
C LEU A 54 16.71 10.26 6.52
N ASN A 55 17.95 10.26 6.02
CA ASN A 55 18.85 9.11 6.07
C ASN A 55 19.21 8.73 7.52
N ALA A 56 19.36 9.70 8.42
CA ALA A 56 19.57 9.43 9.84
C ALA A 56 18.33 8.77 10.49
N LEU A 57 17.12 9.19 10.12
CA LEU A 57 15.90 8.53 10.59
C LEU A 57 15.80 7.09 10.08
N ALA A 58 16.06 6.84 8.80
CA ALA A 58 16.10 5.49 8.23
C ALA A 58 17.16 4.60 8.90
N ALA A 59 18.36 5.12 9.13
CA ALA A 59 19.43 4.40 9.80
C ALA A 59 19.08 3.94 11.23
N ASN A 60 18.16 4.63 11.93
CA ASN A 60 17.67 4.17 13.24
C ASN A 60 16.84 2.88 13.14
N LEU A 61 16.12 2.66 12.03
CA LEU A 61 15.39 1.41 11.78
C LEU A 61 16.31 0.31 11.27
N TYR A 62 17.37 0.67 10.53
CA TYR A 62 18.29 -0.27 9.90
C TYR A 62 19.73 -0.09 10.40
N PRO A 63 20.01 -0.37 11.69
CA PRO A 63 21.32 -0.10 12.30
C PRO A 63 22.46 -0.99 11.75
N ALA A 64 22.11 -2.03 10.99
CA ALA A 64 23.07 -2.91 10.32
C ALA A 64 23.67 -2.30 9.04
N MET A 65 23.06 -1.23 8.49
CA MET A 65 23.55 -0.58 7.27
C MET A 65 24.86 0.17 7.51
N PRO A 66 25.72 0.31 6.48
CA PRO A 66 26.95 1.09 6.58
C PRO A 66 26.69 2.50 7.12
N LEU A 67 27.59 3.01 7.95
CA LEU A 67 27.51 4.40 8.41
C LEU A 67 27.55 5.35 7.21
N GLY A 68 26.53 6.21 7.10
CA GLY A 68 26.37 7.13 5.98
C GLY A 68 25.78 6.49 4.71
N PHE A 69 25.13 5.33 4.83
CA PHE A 69 24.33 4.76 3.75
C PHE A 69 23.22 5.74 3.33
N GLU A 70 23.03 5.86 2.02
CA GLU A 70 22.08 6.79 1.42
C GLU A 70 20.80 6.01 1.09
N PHE A 71 19.80 6.11 1.97
CA PHE A 71 18.49 5.48 1.79
C PHE A 71 17.58 6.32 0.89
N VAL A 72 17.72 7.64 0.94
CA VAL A 72 17.01 8.60 0.09
C VAL A 72 18.00 9.63 -0.44
N THR A 73 17.72 10.13 -1.65
CA THR A 73 18.34 11.34 -2.22
C THR A 73 17.34 12.48 -2.15
N VAL A 74 17.82 13.70 -1.99
CA VAL A 74 16.96 14.89 -1.96
C VAL A 74 17.49 15.95 -2.92
N VAL A 75 16.59 16.50 -3.73
CA VAL A 75 16.88 17.57 -4.69
C VAL A 75 15.99 18.78 -4.42
N ASP A 76 16.57 19.97 -4.42
CA ASP A 76 15.82 21.23 -4.39
C ASP A 76 15.13 21.46 -5.74
N ASN A 77 13.80 21.58 -5.73
CA ASN A 77 12.99 21.80 -6.93
C ASN A 77 12.56 23.28 -7.12
N GLY A 78 13.11 24.19 -6.32
CA GLY A 78 12.88 25.64 -6.35
C GLY A 78 11.72 26.11 -5.48
N THR A 79 10.74 25.24 -5.22
CA THR A 79 9.60 25.51 -4.32
C THR A 79 9.61 24.62 -3.08
N GLY A 80 10.62 23.77 -2.94
CA GLY A 80 10.76 22.79 -1.87
C GLY A 80 11.68 21.66 -2.29
N PHE A 81 11.30 20.41 -1.99
CA PHE A 81 12.18 19.25 -2.15
C PHE A 81 11.49 18.12 -2.89
N THR A 82 12.24 17.47 -3.76
CA THR A 82 11.94 16.15 -4.31
C THR A 82 12.81 15.14 -3.59
N ILE A 83 12.17 14.15 -2.99
CA ILE A 83 12.77 13.10 -2.17
C ILE A 83 12.57 11.81 -2.93
N THR A 84 13.66 11.10 -3.18
CA THR A 84 13.66 9.90 -4.00
C THR A 84 14.31 8.79 -3.21
N VAL A 85 13.58 7.69 -2.99
CA VAL A 85 14.17 6.49 -2.36
C VAL A 85 15.28 5.98 -3.27
N VAL A 86 16.46 5.72 -2.69
CA VAL A 86 17.60 5.23 -3.47
C VAL A 86 17.33 3.79 -3.87
N ASP A 87 16.95 3.60 -5.12
CA ASP A 87 16.74 2.28 -5.68
C ASP A 87 18.08 1.55 -5.86
N THR A 88 18.48 0.81 -4.82
CA THR A 88 19.59 -0.14 -4.85
C THR A 88 19.23 -1.36 -4.04
N HIS A 89 19.77 -2.52 -4.42
CA HIS A 89 19.48 -3.77 -3.72
C HIS A 89 19.97 -3.82 -2.26
N GLU A 90 20.83 -2.89 -1.88
CA GLU A 90 21.33 -2.75 -0.50
C GLU A 90 20.38 -1.89 0.34
N ASN A 91 19.50 -1.11 -0.29
CA ASN A 91 18.58 -0.23 0.41
C ASN A 91 17.29 -0.98 0.79
N PRO A 92 17.01 -1.19 2.08
CA PRO A 92 15.81 -1.90 2.52
C PRO A 92 14.52 -1.11 2.24
N LEU A 93 14.61 0.23 2.12
CA LEU A 93 13.45 1.06 1.78
C LEU A 93 13.01 0.91 0.33
N ALA A 94 13.89 0.40 -0.53
CA ALA A 94 13.57 0.22 -1.94
C ALA A 94 12.39 -0.77 -2.09
N TYR A 95 12.27 -1.73 -1.18
CA TYR A 95 11.35 -2.88 -1.24
C TYR A 95 10.07 -2.75 -0.45
N THR A 96 9.81 -1.60 0.16
CA THR A 96 8.61 -1.38 0.98
C THR A 96 7.87 -0.17 0.43
N ASP A 97 6.55 -0.20 0.48
CA ASP A 97 5.76 1.02 0.31
C ASP A 97 6.04 1.98 1.47
N ILE A 98 6.49 3.19 1.17
CA ILE A 98 6.86 4.19 2.17
C ILE A 98 5.69 5.16 2.35
N ASP A 99 5.19 5.24 3.60
CA ASP A 99 4.19 6.23 3.96
C ASP A 99 4.63 7.65 3.54
N GLN A 100 3.64 8.44 3.09
CA GLN A 100 3.86 9.84 2.75
C GLN A 100 4.48 10.61 3.92
N ILE A 101 5.58 11.34 3.68
CA ILE A 101 6.27 12.19 4.64
C ILE A 101 5.31 13.29 5.09
N ILE A 102 5.08 13.37 6.40
CA ILE A 102 4.15 14.36 6.96
C ILE A 102 4.96 15.55 7.46
N PRO A 103 4.76 16.77 6.93
CA PRO A 103 5.41 17.97 7.43
C PRO A 103 4.57 18.67 8.50
N ASN A 104 5.24 19.35 9.43
CA ASN A 104 4.67 20.31 10.36
C ASN A 104 5.35 21.66 10.18
N SER A 105 4.59 22.64 9.70
CA SER A 105 5.06 24.01 9.41
C SER A 105 4.74 25.03 10.50
N THR A 106 4.24 24.62 11.67
CA THR A 106 3.86 25.56 12.75
C THR A 106 5.04 26.45 13.17
N GLY A 107 6.26 25.90 13.19
CA GLY A 107 7.45 26.65 13.52
C GLY A 107 7.92 27.67 12.47
N LEU A 108 7.32 27.68 11.27
CA LEU A 108 7.57 28.67 10.21
C LEU A 108 6.59 29.84 10.25
N ASN A 109 5.63 29.81 11.17
CA ASN A 109 4.56 30.79 11.29
C ASN A 109 4.56 31.45 12.66
N PHE A 110 3.97 32.63 12.71
CA PHE A 110 3.62 33.35 13.93
C PHE A 110 2.26 33.99 13.74
N ASP A 111 1.56 34.22 14.84
CA ASP A 111 0.31 34.97 14.85
C ASP A 111 0.45 36.19 15.77
N ILE A 112 -0.42 37.17 15.57
CA ILE A 112 -0.55 38.34 16.43
C ILE A 112 -2.02 38.52 16.79
N THR A 113 -2.30 38.52 18.09
CA THR A 113 -3.61 38.88 18.61
C THR A 113 -3.58 40.29 19.16
N ILE A 114 -4.64 41.07 18.91
CA ILE A 114 -4.85 42.37 19.55
C ILE A 114 -6.12 42.31 20.41
N SER A 115 -6.01 42.75 21.65
CA SER A 115 -7.10 42.83 22.62
C SER A 115 -7.20 44.20 23.28
N GLU A 116 -8.41 44.53 23.76
CA GLU A 116 -8.63 45.74 24.56
C GLU A 116 -8.16 45.49 25.99
N GLN A 117 -7.12 46.20 26.43
CA GLN A 117 -6.65 46.12 27.82
C GLN A 117 -7.36 47.16 28.69
N GLN A 118 -7.60 48.36 28.16
CA GLN A 118 -8.31 49.42 28.84
C GLN A 118 -9.02 50.33 27.84
N ALA A 119 -10.35 50.31 27.84
CA ALA A 119 -11.17 51.23 27.06
C ALA A 119 -10.91 52.71 27.43
N GLY A 120 -10.80 53.57 26.43
CA GLY A 120 -10.66 55.01 26.62
C GLY A 120 -11.89 55.66 27.24
N SER A 121 -11.69 56.65 28.11
CA SER A 121 -12.76 57.42 28.75
C SER A 121 -12.34 58.88 28.95
N THR A 122 -13.24 59.74 29.45
CA THR A 122 -12.90 61.15 29.72
C THR A 122 -11.80 61.35 30.76
N THR A 123 -11.36 60.29 31.45
CA THR A 123 -10.31 60.34 32.49
C THR A 123 -9.18 59.32 32.30
N LEU A 124 -9.29 58.42 31.32
CA LEU A 124 -8.31 57.35 31.06
C LEU A 124 -8.04 57.26 29.57
N ASN A 125 -6.78 57.08 29.20
CA ASN A 125 -6.39 56.78 27.83
C ASN A 125 -6.76 55.34 27.48
N GLU A 126 -6.95 55.07 26.19
CA GLU A 126 -7.15 53.70 25.72
C GLU A 126 -5.82 52.94 25.70
N GLN A 127 -5.85 51.65 26.04
CA GLN A 127 -4.71 50.74 25.94
C GLN A 127 -5.13 49.47 25.22
N GLN A 128 -4.48 49.21 24.09
CA GLN A 128 -4.63 47.95 23.37
C GLN A 128 -3.38 47.09 23.57
N LEU A 129 -3.57 45.79 23.77
CA LEU A 129 -2.50 44.83 23.99
C LEU A 129 -2.28 44.01 22.71
N LEU A 130 -1.06 44.05 22.21
CA LEU A 130 -0.60 43.28 21.05
C LEU A 130 0.27 42.12 21.53
N GLU A 131 -0.18 40.89 21.29
CA GLU A 131 0.48 39.66 21.74
C GLU A 131 0.96 38.84 20.53
N PHE A 132 2.17 38.31 20.62
CA PHE A 132 2.74 37.44 19.59
C PHE A 132 2.61 35.98 20.04
N ASP A 133 2.05 35.14 19.19
CA ASP A 133 2.06 33.69 19.36
C ASP A 133 3.04 33.08 18.36
N TYR A 134 4.07 32.41 18.85
CA TYR A 134 5.11 31.83 18.01
C TYR A 134 5.76 30.63 18.68
N THR A 135 6.15 29.65 17.86
CA THR A 135 7.06 28.57 18.30
C THR A 135 8.53 29.01 18.17
N ASN A 136 8.85 29.74 17.11
CA ASN A 136 10.18 30.30 16.88
C ASN A 136 10.13 31.82 16.83
N PHE A 137 11.11 32.48 17.47
CA PHE A 137 11.13 33.94 17.55
C PHE A 137 11.15 34.59 16.16
N PRO A 138 10.11 35.39 15.78
CA PRO A 138 9.94 35.89 14.42
C PRO A 138 10.76 37.16 14.14
N GLY A 139 11.98 37.24 14.66
CA GLY A 139 12.85 38.40 14.48
C GLY A 139 13.13 38.67 12.99
N GLY A 140 12.93 39.91 12.55
CA GLY A 140 13.08 40.35 11.16
C GLY A 140 11.81 40.24 10.32
N GLN A 141 10.78 39.51 10.78
CA GLN A 141 9.47 39.47 10.12
C GLN A 141 8.74 40.80 10.25
N GLN A 142 7.72 41.01 9.40
CA GLN A 142 6.97 42.27 9.36
C GLN A 142 5.47 42.04 9.52
N PHE A 143 4.77 43.04 10.05
CA PHE A 143 3.31 43.08 10.11
C PHE A 143 2.81 44.51 9.88
N ILE A 144 1.52 44.68 9.60
CA ILE A 144 0.88 45.99 9.41
C ILE A 144 -0.25 46.13 10.44
N LEU A 145 -0.35 47.32 11.04
CA LEU A 145 -1.47 47.70 11.87
C LEU A 145 -2.39 48.66 11.11
N THR A 146 -3.69 48.40 11.17
CA THR A 146 -4.72 49.22 10.51
C THR A 146 -5.77 49.67 11.52
N LEU A 147 -6.06 50.97 11.51
CA LEU A 147 -7.11 51.59 12.31
C LEU A 147 -7.93 52.55 11.45
N GLY A 148 -9.25 52.38 11.43
CA GLY A 148 -10.15 53.28 10.70
C GLY A 148 -9.89 53.37 9.19
N GLY A 149 -9.26 52.36 8.59
CA GLY A 149 -8.86 52.33 7.18
C GLY A 149 -7.48 52.94 6.87
N THR A 150 -6.82 53.55 7.84
CA THR A 150 -5.42 54.00 7.74
C THR A 150 -4.49 52.89 8.21
N SER A 151 -3.41 52.64 7.49
CA SER A 151 -2.45 51.56 7.80
C SER A 151 -1.05 52.12 8.02
N THR A 152 -0.28 51.46 8.89
CA THR A 152 1.16 51.73 9.02
C THR A 152 1.92 51.26 7.77
N ALA A 153 3.15 51.75 7.61
CA ALA A 153 4.14 51.00 6.83
C ALA A 153 4.44 49.65 7.52
N PRO A 154 5.04 48.67 6.82
CA PRO A 154 5.43 47.39 7.43
C PRO A 154 6.31 47.61 8.67
N ILE A 155 5.88 47.06 9.81
CA ILE A 155 6.55 47.14 11.10
C ILE A 155 7.45 45.92 11.23
N THR A 156 8.77 46.12 11.25
CA THR A 156 9.72 45.03 11.48
C THR A 156 9.75 44.62 12.95
N ILE A 157 9.63 43.32 13.21
CA ILE A 157 9.83 42.71 14.52
C ILE A 157 11.33 42.73 14.81
N GLY A 158 11.73 43.51 15.81
CA GLY A 158 13.14 43.68 16.16
C GLY A 158 13.73 42.45 16.85
N PRO A 159 15.06 42.34 16.96
CA PRO A 159 15.72 41.24 17.64
C PRO A 159 15.46 41.19 19.16
N ASN A 160 14.83 42.22 19.73
CA ASN A 160 14.47 42.32 21.14
C ASN A 160 13.27 43.28 21.33
N SER A 161 12.70 43.28 22.53
CA SER A 161 11.51 44.10 22.86
C SER A 161 11.75 45.59 22.67
N ALA A 162 12.93 46.11 23.02
CA ALA A 162 13.21 47.55 22.93
C ALA A 162 13.23 48.03 21.47
N THR A 163 13.84 47.25 20.57
CA THR A 163 13.81 47.56 19.13
C THR A 163 12.40 47.43 18.56
N THR A 164 11.64 46.43 18.98
CA THR A 164 10.26 46.23 18.50
C THR A 164 9.33 47.35 18.97
N ILE A 165 9.46 47.80 20.22
CA ILE A 165 8.77 48.99 20.75
C ILE A 165 9.07 50.20 19.87
N ALA A 166 10.35 50.48 19.61
CA ALA A 166 10.75 51.62 18.80
C ALA A 166 10.21 51.54 17.36
N ASN A 167 10.15 50.33 16.78
CA ASN A 167 9.62 50.12 15.44
C ASN A 167 8.09 50.32 15.38
N ILE A 168 7.35 49.82 16.37
CA ILE A 168 5.89 50.03 16.46
C ILE A 168 5.59 51.51 16.63
N ASP A 169 6.24 52.16 17.61
CA ASP A 169 6.07 53.58 17.93
C ASP A 169 6.33 54.47 16.71
N ALA A 170 7.48 54.30 16.06
CA ALA A 170 7.84 55.06 14.87
C ALA A 170 6.86 54.86 13.70
N ALA A 171 6.35 53.64 13.51
CA ALA A 171 5.42 53.34 12.42
C ALA A 171 4.02 53.90 12.67
N LEU A 172 3.55 53.87 13.92
CA LEU A 172 2.27 54.46 14.32
C LEU A 172 2.30 55.99 14.17
N GLU A 173 3.36 56.65 14.65
CA GLU A 173 3.51 58.10 14.53
C GLU A 173 3.66 58.56 13.07
N ALA A 174 4.32 57.76 12.23
CA ALA A 174 4.46 58.05 10.81
C ALA A 174 3.18 57.81 9.99
N ALA A 175 2.25 57.00 10.48
CA ALA A 175 1.02 56.63 9.76
C ALA A 175 -0.04 57.75 9.74
N GLY A 176 0.10 58.77 10.60
CA GLY A 176 -0.78 59.94 10.61
C GLY A 176 -2.16 59.69 11.19
N PHE A 177 -2.26 58.87 12.24
CA PHE A 177 -3.51 58.66 12.97
C PHE A 177 -3.95 59.91 13.78
N GLY A 178 -3.00 60.78 14.15
CA GLY A 178 -3.24 62.10 14.77
C GLY A 178 -2.44 63.22 14.08
N THR A 179 -2.55 64.44 14.59
CA THR A 179 -1.94 65.64 13.97
C THR A 179 -0.73 66.17 14.71
N THR A 180 -0.43 65.64 15.90
CA THR A 180 0.64 66.16 16.77
C THR A 180 1.93 65.33 16.74
N GLY A 181 1.88 64.08 16.25
CA GLY A 181 3.04 63.21 16.09
C GLY A 181 3.61 62.68 17.41
N THR A 182 2.80 62.74 18.48
CA THR A 182 3.02 62.10 19.78
C THR A 182 1.70 61.52 20.26
N ASP A 183 1.07 60.73 19.40
CA ASP A 183 -0.28 60.21 19.56
C ASP A 183 -0.31 58.78 20.14
N PHE A 184 0.86 58.17 20.33
CA PHE A 184 1.02 56.84 20.94
C PHE A 184 2.15 56.78 21.98
N THR A 185 2.03 55.83 22.90
CA THR A 185 3.14 55.37 23.74
C THR A 185 3.14 53.85 23.76
N VAL A 186 4.24 53.23 23.33
CA VAL A 186 4.38 51.78 23.26
C VAL A 186 5.29 51.26 24.39
N THR A 187 4.81 50.29 25.16
CA THR A 187 5.55 49.64 26.25
C THR A 187 5.35 48.12 26.22
N GLY A 188 6.02 47.36 27.10
CA GLY A 188 5.83 45.91 27.21
C GLY A 188 6.99 45.07 26.68
N ASN A 189 6.72 43.81 26.33
CA ASN A 189 7.72 42.86 25.83
C ASN A 189 7.06 41.62 25.19
N PHE A 190 7.86 40.78 24.52
CA PHE A 190 7.36 39.55 23.89
C PHE A 190 6.71 38.53 24.85
N ALA A 191 7.02 38.55 26.15
CA ALA A 191 6.47 37.58 27.10
C ALA A 191 5.06 37.96 27.60
N ASN A 192 4.76 39.26 27.68
CA ASN A 192 3.48 39.78 28.22
C ASN A 192 2.69 40.60 27.19
N GLY A 193 3.15 40.68 25.95
CA GLY A 193 2.62 41.57 24.93
C GLY A 193 3.14 43.01 25.03
N PHE A 194 2.83 43.77 23.97
CA PHE A 194 3.15 45.18 23.84
C PHE A 194 1.88 46.00 24.04
N VAL A 195 1.91 46.93 25.00
CA VAL A 195 0.80 47.83 25.29
C VAL A 195 0.98 49.08 24.44
N ILE A 196 -0.03 49.37 23.62
CA ILE A 196 -0.15 50.58 22.83
C ILE A 196 -1.15 51.49 23.55
N GLU A 197 -0.66 52.55 24.19
CA GLU A 197 -1.49 53.57 24.82
C GLU A 197 -1.75 54.72 23.83
N PHE A 198 -3.02 55.10 23.67
CA PHE A 198 -3.44 56.22 22.83
C PHE A 198 -3.29 57.53 23.59
N THR A 199 -2.39 58.40 23.13
CA THR A 199 -2.07 59.70 23.73
C THR A 199 -2.36 60.85 22.76
N GLY A 200 -1.92 62.07 23.08
CA GLY A 200 -2.04 63.22 22.18
C GLY A 200 -3.49 63.51 21.75
N ASP A 201 -3.71 63.59 20.43
CA ASP A 201 -5.02 63.86 19.84
C ASP A 201 -6.02 62.69 20.02
N LEU A 202 -5.51 61.49 20.32
CA LEU A 202 -6.30 60.27 20.50
C LEU A 202 -6.57 59.95 21.98
N ALA A 203 -6.00 60.72 22.90
CA ALA A 203 -6.16 60.55 24.34
C ALA A 203 -7.63 60.66 24.80
N LEU A 204 -7.96 60.02 25.92
CA LEU A 204 -9.25 60.13 26.60
C LEU A 204 -10.50 59.81 25.75
N THR A 205 -10.32 59.04 24.67
CA THR A 205 -11.39 58.62 23.76
C THR A 205 -11.29 57.13 23.50
N ASN A 206 -12.45 56.47 23.31
CA ASN A 206 -12.46 55.07 22.96
C ASN A 206 -12.23 54.89 21.46
N GLN A 207 -11.24 54.11 21.07
CA GLN A 207 -10.91 53.79 19.69
C GLN A 207 -11.42 52.40 19.32
N ALA A 208 -11.31 52.05 18.03
CA ALA A 208 -11.53 50.68 17.60
C ALA A 208 -10.25 49.88 17.79
N LEU A 209 -10.36 48.56 17.95
CA LEU A 209 -9.19 47.68 17.95
C LEU A 209 -8.42 47.79 16.64
N PHE A 210 -7.09 47.84 16.73
CA PHE A 210 -6.23 47.66 15.57
C PHE A 210 -6.51 46.31 14.91
N GLN A 211 -6.56 46.32 13.58
CA GLN A 211 -6.51 45.11 12.78
C GLN A 211 -5.06 44.82 12.40
N VAL A 212 -4.67 43.56 12.50
CA VAL A 212 -3.35 43.11 12.07
C VAL A 212 -3.44 42.49 10.69
N THR A 213 -2.52 42.85 9.82
CA THR A 213 -2.24 42.10 8.59
C THR A 213 -0.86 41.46 8.70
N LEU A 214 -0.82 40.14 8.62
CA LEU A 214 0.40 39.33 8.61
C LEU A 214 0.81 38.97 7.17
N PRO A 215 2.07 38.57 6.95
CA PRO A 215 2.45 37.85 5.74
C PRO A 215 1.58 36.59 5.58
N PRO A 216 1.38 36.09 4.34
CA PRO A 216 0.71 34.81 4.14
C PRO A 216 1.39 33.69 4.94
N GLY A 217 0.60 32.86 5.61
CA GLY A 217 1.12 31.72 6.37
C GLY A 217 1.77 30.68 5.47
N ILE A 218 2.86 30.08 5.96
CA ILE A 218 3.61 29.02 5.29
C ILE A 218 2.98 27.65 5.55
N THR A 219 2.64 26.95 4.49
CA THR A 219 2.23 25.54 4.52
C THR A 219 3.21 24.73 3.69
N ILE A 220 3.42 23.48 4.11
CA ILE A 220 4.19 22.51 3.35
C ILE A 220 3.20 21.42 2.94
N THR A 221 3.05 21.22 1.64
CA THR A 221 2.18 20.19 1.08
C THR A 221 3.04 18.98 0.70
N PRO A 222 2.82 17.81 1.31
CA PRO A 222 3.42 16.58 0.84
C PRO A 222 2.61 15.99 -0.32
N ASP A 223 3.29 15.30 -1.22
CA ASP A 223 2.66 14.54 -2.31
C ASP A 223 3.51 13.31 -2.65
N THR A 224 2.88 12.15 -2.86
CA THR A 224 3.55 10.94 -3.34
C THR A 224 3.32 10.90 -4.84
N THR A 225 4.34 11.25 -5.62
CA THR A 225 4.22 11.38 -7.07
C THR A 225 4.44 10.06 -7.81
N THR A 226 5.07 9.09 -7.13
CA THR A 226 5.27 7.70 -7.57
C THR A 226 5.20 6.81 -6.32
N GLU A 227 4.30 5.81 -6.27
CA GLU A 227 4.18 4.83 -5.18
C GLU A 227 5.21 3.70 -5.30
N GLY A 228 5.66 3.15 -4.15
CA GLY A 228 6.51 1.96 -4.12
C GLY A 228 5.71 0.68 -4.36
N SER A 229 6.31 -0.35 -4.96
CA SER A 229 5.67 -1.67 -5.10
C SER A 229 6.54 -2.76 -4.48
N GLY A 230 6.04 -3.38 -3.40
CA GLY A 230 6.69 -4.50 -2.72
C GLY A 230 5.95 -4.92 -1.44
N GLN A 231 5.62 -6.21 -1.31
CA GLN A 231 5.16 -6.83 -0.07
C GLN A 231 6.29 -7.74 0.46
N ASN A 232 6.61 -7.63 1.75
CA ASN A 232 7.51 -8.55 2.41
C ASN A 232 6.83 -9.93 2.57
N GLU A 233 7.61 -11.02 2.50
CA GLU A 233 7.08 -12.35 2.83
C GLU A 233 6.80 -12.42 4.35
N ILE A 234 5.58 -12.81 4.72
CA ILE A 234 5.18 -13.01 6.12
C ILE A 234 4.80 -14.47 6.32
N GLN A 235 5.47 -15.14 7.24
CA GLN A 235 5.10 -16.47 7.69
C GLN A 235 4.58 -16.46 9.13
N GLY A 236 3.52 -17.23 9.36
CA GLY A 236 2.86 -17.40 10.64
C GLY A 236 3.22 -18.73 11.29
N ILE A 237 3.82 -18.69 12.47
CA ILE A 237 3.98 -19.88 13.33
C ILE A 237 2.85 -19.89 14.35
N TYR A 238 1.80 -20.65 14.08
CA TYR A 238 0.60 -20.73 14.90
C TYR A 238 0.71 -21.81 15.98
N PHE A 239 0.43 -21.44 17.22
CA PHE A 239 0.30 -22.34 18.37
C PHE A 239 -1.17 -22.41 18.80
N PRO A 240 -1.84 -23.57 18.65
CA PRO A 240 -3.27 -23.70 18.97
C PRO A 240 -3.57 -23.61 20.47
N ALA A 241 -2.57 -23.77 21.33
CA ALA A 241 -2.66 -23.59 22.77
C ALA A 241 -1.28 -23.26 23.37
N GLN A 242 -1.27 -22.59 24.52
CA GLN A 242 -0.07 -22.34 25.31
C GLN A 242 0.56 -23.68 25.70
N PRO A 243 1.80 -23.98 25.28
CA PRO A 243 2.43 -25.23 25.69
C PRO A 243 2.62 -25.26 27.22
N GLY A 244 2.52 -26.45 27.81
CA GLY A 244 2.67 -26.66 29.26
C GLY A 244 4.12 -26.63 29.76
N GLY A 245 5.08 -26.47 28.86
CA GLY A 245 6.52 -26.51 29.11
C GLY A 245 7.29 -27.01 27.87
N GLY A 246 8.62 -27.03 27.97
CA GLY A 246 9.52 -27.55 26.94
C GLY A 246 10.26 -26.47 26.15
N ASP A 247 10.82 -26.88 25.02
CA ASP A 247 11.46 -26.01 24.03
C ASP A 247 11.03 -26.41 22.61
N PHE A 248 11.29 -25.52 21.65
CA PHE A 248 11.13 -25.76 20.22
C PHE A 248 12.31 -25.14 19.47
N THR A 249 12.56 -25.59 18.26
CA THR A 249 13.51 -24.94 17.34
C THR A 249 12.80 -24.54 16.06
N ILE A 250 13.22 -23.44 15.46
CA ILE A 250 12.78 -23.02 14.14
C ILE A 250 13.93 -23.30 13.18
N SER A 251 13.63 -23.91 12.03
CA SER A 251 14.61 -24.13 10.98
C SER A 251 14.17 -23.44 9.71
N LEU A 252 15.15 -22.91 9.00
CA LEU A 252 15.02 -22.41 7.63
C LEU A 252 16.14 -23.08 6.83
N ASP A 253 15.78 -23.82 5.79
CA ASP A 253 16.69 -24.67 5.03
C ASP A 253 17.48 -25.64 5.95
N THR A 254 18.81 -25.59 5.91
CA THR A 254 19.70 -26.43 6.72
C THR A 254 20.09 -25.82 8.06
N GLU A 255 19.72 -24.57 8.32
CA GLU A 255 20.09 -23.85 9.54
C GLU A 255 18.94 -23.92 10.55
N THR A 256 19.29 -24.07 11.83
CA THR A 256 18.32 -24.27 12.90
C THR A 256 18.68 -23.38 14.08
N THR A 257 17.68 -22.72 14.65
CA THR A 257 17.90 -21.86 15.81
C THR A 257 18.42 -22.67 16.99
N VAL A 258 19.04 -21.99 17.94
CA VAL A 258 19.16 -22.56 19.30
C VAL A 258 17.76 -22.87 19.87
N PRO A 259 17.62 -23.82 20.81
CA PRO A 259 16.34 -24.10 21.44
C PRO A 259 15.70 -22.85 22.06
N LEU A 260 14.46 -22.57 21.66
CA LEU A 260 13.61 -21.49 22.16
C LEU A 260 12.68 -22.07 23.23
N ALA A 261 12.59 -21.42 24.39
CA ALA A 261 11.69 -21.85 25.45
C ALA A 261 10.22 -21.78 25.00
N PHE A 262 9.37 -22.66 25.55
CA PHE A 262 7.95 -22.72 25.22
C PHE A 262 7.17 -21.39 25.38
N ASP A 263 7.69 -20.46 26.17
CA ASP A 263 7.14 -19.13 26.44
C ASP A 263 7.96 -17.98 25.81
N ALA A 264 8.82 -18.28 24.83
CA ALA A 264 9.64 -17.30 24.13
C ALA A 264 8.83 -16.07 23.67
N THR A 265 9.44 -14.91 23.85
CA THR A 265 8.96 -13.62 23.37
C THR A 265 9.27 -13.43 21.88
N ALA A 266 8.55 -12.53 21.21
CA ALA A 266 8.83 -12.21 19.81
C ALA A 266 10.29 -11.76 19.59
N ALA A 267 10.85 -10.98 20.53
CA ALA A 267 12.24 -10.55 20.49
C ALA A 267 13.25 -11.69 20.62
N GLU A 268 12.96 -12.71 21.44
CA GLU A 268 13.83 -13.90 21.55
C GLU A 268 13.77 -14.75 20.28
N VAL A 269 12.59 -14.89 19.68
CA VAL A 269 12.41 -15.58 18.40
C VAL A 269 13.15 -14.82 17.28
N GLN A 270 13.00 -13.49 17.21
CA GLN A 270 13.71 -12.66 16.23
C GLN A 270 15.23 -12.81 16.37
N ALA A 271 15.77 -12.64 17.58
CA ALA A 271 17.21 -12.75 17.81
C ALA A 271 17.76 -14.15 17.46
N ALA A 272 16.96 -15.20 17.66
CA ALA A 272 17.35 -16.55 17.31
C ALA A 272 17.35 -16.79 15.79
N LEU A 273 16.37 -16.23 15.06
CA LEU A 273 16.32 -16.26 13.61
C LEU A 273 17.44 -15.43 12.97
N GLU A 274 17.69 -14.21 13.46
CA GLU A 274 18.78 -13.35 13.02
C GLU A 274 20.19 -13.95 13.25
N ALA A 275 20.31 -14.91 14.18
CA ALA A 275 21.56 -15.62 14.43
C ALA A 275 21.85 -16.72 13.40
N LEU A 276 20.88 -17.12 12.58
CA LEU A 276 21.09 -18.07 11.49
C LEU A 276 21.90 -17.41 10.37
N ALA A 277 22.87 -18.11 9.81
CA ALA A 277 23.74 -17.54 8.78
C ALA A 277 22.99 -17.24 7.47
N ASN A 278 21.93 -18.00 7.16
CA ASN A 278 21.08 -17.79 5.99
C ASN A 278 20.04 -16.67 6.18
N ILE A 279 19.79 -16.23 7.42
CA ILE A 279 18.94 -15.07 7.70
C ILE A 279 19.81 -13.83 7.94
N GLY A 280 20.64 -13.87 8.99
CA GLY A 280 21.51 -12.76 9.38
C GLY A 280 20.79 -11.62 10.12
N PRO A 281 21.54 -10.74 10.81
CA PRO A 281 20.97 -9.64 11.58
C PRO A 281 20.21 -8.61 10.73
N GLY A 282 19.04 -8.16 11.20
CA GLY A 282 18.25 -7.12 10.54
C GLY A 282 17.43 -7.58 9.34
N ASN A 283 17.33 -8.91 9.14
CA ASN A 283 16.64 -9.48 7.99
C ASN A 283 15.33 -10.22 8.33
N VAL A 284 14.88 -10.13 9.59
CA VAL A 284 13.56 -10.59 10.02
C VAL A 284 12.99 -9.64 11.08
N LEU A 285 11.70 -9.38 11.02
CA LEU A 285 10.93 -8.73 12.07
C LEU A 285 9.90 -9.73 12.60
N VAL A 286 9.90 -9.97 13.92
CA VAL A 286 8.95 -10.92 14.53
C VAL A 286 7.96 -10.18 15.43
N THR A 287 6.67 -10.41 15.20
CA THR A 287 5.59 -9.98 16.10
C THR A 287 4.86 -11.17 16.68
N LYS A 288 4.20 -11.00 17.84
CA LYS A 288 3.43 -12.06 18.51
C LYS A 288 2.03 -11.56 18.80
N SER A 289 1.02 -12.28 18.30
CA SER A 289 -0.40 -12.00 18.54
C SER A 289 -1.02 -13.15 19.33
N SER A 290 -1.87 -12.86 20.32
CA SER A 290 -2.46 -13.87 21.23
C SER A 290 -3.98 -13.79 21.25
N PHE A 291 -4.65 -14.95 21.21
CA PHE A 291 -6.11 -15.07 21.26
C PHE A 291 -6.53 -16.14 22.27
N GLY A 292 -6.85 -15.71 23.49
CA GLY A 292 -7.15 -16.65 24.58
C GLY A 292 -5.92 -17.48 24.95
N SER A 293 -5.99 -18.80 24.76
CA SER A 293 -4.86 -19.70 25.00
C SER A 293 -3.99 -19.95 23.76
N SER A 294 -4.41 -19.54 22.55
CA SER A 294 -3.60 -19.66 21.34
C SER A 294 -2.80 -18.39 21.06
N PHE A 295 -1.74 -18.51 20.27
CA PHE A 295 -0.96 -17.37 19.79
C PHE A 295 -0.29 -17.69 18.45
N ILE A 296 0.15 -16.66 17.74
CA ILE A 296 0.89 -16.75 16.48
C ILE A 296 2.12 -15.85 16.56
N PHE A 297 3.25 -16.34 16.07
CA PHE A 297 4.37 -15.47 15.69
C PHE A 297 4.25 -15.15 14.21
N LEU A 298 4.19 -13.87 13.87
CA LEU A 298 4.33 -13.44 12.49
C LEU A 298 5.80 -13.08 12.28
N VAL A 299 6.45 -13.81 11.39
CA VAL A 299 7.83 -13.60 10.95
C VAL A 299 7.76 -12.93 9.60
N GLU A 300 8.01 -11.64 9.58
CA GLU A 300 8.17 -10.86 8.36
C GLU A 300 9.65 -10.89 7.96
N PHE A 301 9.94 -11.40 6.77
CA PHE A 301 11.28 -11.30 6.21
C PHE A 301 11.50 -9.88 5.71
N VAL A 302 12.58 -9.23 6.16
CA VAL A 302 12.88 -7.81 5.89
C VAL A 302 14.34 -7.66 5.45
N GLY A 303 14.77 -6.42 5.19
CA GLY A 303 16.18 -6.14 4.92
C GLY A 303 16.67 -6.79 3.63
N ALA A 304 17.87 -7.37 3.63
CA ALA A 304 18.39 -8.12 2.48
C ALA A 304 17.57 -9.39 2.17
N ASN A 305 16.68 -9.78 3.09
CA ASN A 305 15.75 -10.87 2.91
C ASN A 305 14.29 -10.40 2.74
N SER A 306 14.02 -9.10 2.54
CA SER A 306 12.67 -8.54 2.35
C SER A 306 11.87 -9.31 1.31
N LEU A 307 12.58 -9.77 0.28
CA LEU A 307 12.05 -10.68 -0.71
C LEU A 307 12.35 -12.15 -0.40
N ARG A 308 13.56 -12.52 0.10
CA ARG A 308 13.99 -13.91 0.48
C ARG A 308 15.31 -14.06 1.28
N PRO A 309 15.48 -15.12 2.11
CA PRO A 309 16.74 -15.53 2.74
C PRO A 309 17.95 -15.72 1.80
N ALA A 310 19.16 -15.36 2.28
CA ALA A 310 20.38 -15.22 1.48
C ALA A 310 20.98 -16.50 0.85
N ASP A 311 20.49 -17.71 1.16
CA ASP A 311 20.99 -18.98 0.57
C ASP A 311 20.15 -19.51 -0.60
N PHE A 312 19.16 -18.74 -1.03
CA PHE A 312 18.20 -19.17 -2.04
C PHE A 312 18.82 -19.42 -3.44
N VAL A 313 19.99 -18.82 -3.74
CA VAL A 313 20.73 -19.08 -5.01
C VAL A 313 21.36 -20.49 -5.04
N ASN A 314 21.59 -21.13 -3.89
CA ASN A 314 22.30 -22.42 -3.82
C ASN A 314 21.40 -23.61 -3.46
N ASN A 315 20.27 -23.40 -2.77
CA ASN A 315 19.37 -24.48 -2.36
C ASN A 315 17.88 -24.10 -2.50
N PRO A 316 17.29 -24.28 -3.68
CA PRO A 316 15.93 -23.86 -4.01
C PRO A 316 14.83 -24.79 -3.48
N ALA A 317 15.05 -25.48 -2.34
CA ALA A 317 14.07 -26.38 -1.73
C ALA A 317 13.39 -25.71 -0.52
N GLY A 318 12.11 -25.35 -0.65
CA GLY A 318 11.16 -25.12 0.45
C GLY A 318 11.47 -23.97 1.42
N THR A 319 10.97 -22.77 1.14
CA THR A 319 11.13 -21.55 1.96
C THR A 319 10.25 -21.46 3.21
N ALA A 320 9.42 -22.44 3.54
CA ALA A 320 8.62 -22.41 4.76
C ALA A 320 9.50 -22.70 5.99
N LEU A 321 9.41 -21.86 7.02
CA LEU A 321 9.96 -22.17 8.34
C LEU A 321 9.40 -23.51 8.79
N THR A 322 10.25 -24.36 9.33
CA THR A 322 9.82 -25.59 9.99
C THR A 322 10.03 -25.44 11.48
N VAL A 323 9.16 -26.10 12.26
CA VAL A 323 9.25 -26.07 13.72
C VAL A 323 9.39 -27.50 14.23
N ASP A 324 10.50 -27.78 14.91
CA ASP A 324 10.60 -28.99 15.73
C ASP A 324 9.97 -28.71 17.08
N PHE A 325 8.85 -29.37 17.33
CA PHE A 325 8.06 -29.28 18.55
C PHE A 325 8.13 -30.57 19.39
N SER A 326 9.06 -31.48 19.10
CA SER A 326 9.16 -32.78 19.76
C SER A 326 9.31 -32.69 21.29
N ASN A 327 9.85 -31.58 21.80
CA ASN A 327 10.01 -31.31 23.23
C ASN A 327 8.88 -30.47 23.84
N LEU A 328 7.90 -30.01 23.06
CA LEU A 328 6.76 -29.26 23.58
C LEU A 328 5.74 -30.17 24.26
N ILE A 329 5.18 -29.69 25.38
CA ILE A 329 4.13 -30.39 26.10
C ILE A 329 2.76 -29.85 25.67
N ALA A 330 1.95 -30.71 25.05
CA ALA A 330 0.54 -30.47 24.73
C ALA A 330 0.26 -29.29 23.78
N SER A 331 1.19 -29.01 22.85
CA SER A 331 0.97 -28.10 21.72
C SER A 331 1.64 -28.65 20.47
N VAL A 332 0.98 -28.51 19.32
CA VAL A 332 1.51 -28.85 18.00
C VAL A 332 1.40 -27.59 17.14
N PRO A 333 2.50 -26.82 16.99
CA PRO A 333 2.49 -25.65 16.14
C PRO A 333 2.42 -26.02 14.66
N SER A 334 1.91 -25.10 13.84
CA SER A 334 1.91 -25.19 12.38
C SER A 334 2.50 -23.91 11.79
N VAL A 335 3.14 -24.02 10.62
CA VAL A 335 3.63 -22.86 9.86
C VAL A 335 2.74 -22.67 8.64
N THR A 336 2.36 -21.42 8.38
CA THR A 336 1.56 -21.01 7.23
C THR A 336 2.18 -19.76 6.62
N THR A 337 2.24 -19.63 5.31
CA THR A 337 2.49 -18.32 4.69
C THR A 337 1.23 -17.47 4.86
N VAL A 338 1.39 -16.27 5.40
CA VAL A 338 0.32 -15.29 5.66
C VAL A 338 0.24 -14.28 4.52
N THR A 339 1.40 -13.83 4.04
CA THR A 339 1.55 -12.98 2.87
C THR A 339 2.75 -13.50 2.08
N GLU A 340 2.57 -13.79 0.79
CA GLU A 340 3.68 -14.12 -0.10
C GLU A 340 4.49 -12.86 -0.40
N GLY A 341 5.82 -12.95 -0.32
CA GLY A 341 6.69 -11.84 -0.71
C GLY A 341 6.62 -11.67 -2.22
N THR A 342 6.02 -10.58 -2.70
CA THR A 342 5.85 -10.37 -4.14
C THR A 342 7.18 -9.90 -4.73
N SER A 343 7.88 -10.80 -5.43
CA SER A 343 8.76 -10.39 -6.52
C SER A 343 7.91 -10.13 -7.77
N LEU A 344 8.35 -9.25 -8.68
CA LEU A 344 7.71 -8.99 -9.99
C LEU A 344 7.78 -10.19 -10.97
N ASN A 345 8.17 -11.39 -10.49
CA ASN A 345 8.38 -12.60 -11.28
C ASN A 345 7.09 -13.37 -11.51
N GLU A 346 7.04 -14.14 -12.60
CA GLU A 346 5.92 -15.05 -12.84
C GLU A 346 6.03 -16.20 -11.85
N VAL A 347 4.93 -16.53 -11.18
CA VAL A 347 4.75 -17.74 -10.41
C VAL A 347 3.62 -18.53 -11.05
N GLN A 348 3.92 -19.78 -11.39
CA GLN A 348 2.95 -20.76 -11.84
C GLN A 348 2.82 -21.85 -10.78
N GLU A 349 1.62 -22.05 -10.26
CA GLU A 349 1.29 -23.12 -9.33
C GLU A 349 0.84 -24.38 -10.09
N VAL A 350 1.41 -25.51 -9.72
CA VAL A 350 0.95 -26.84 -10.08
C VAL A 350 0.10 -27.38 -8.93
N VAL A 351 -1.20 -27.28 -9.10
CA VAL A 351 -2.23 -27.74 -8.16
C VAL A 351 -2.38 -29.26 -8.27
N VAL A 352 -2.33 -29.93 -7.11
CA VAL A 352 -2.54 -31.38 -6.99
C VAL A 352 -3.94 -31.64 -6.44
N ASN A 353 -4.83 -32.14 -7.30
CA ASN A 353 -6.21 -32.46 -6.93
C ASN A 353 -6.33 -33.92 -6.54
N GLY A 354 -6.35 -34.19 -5.22
CA GLY A 354 -6.38 -35.53 -4.63
C GLY A 354 -5.09 -35.87 -3.88
N THR A 355 -4.88 -37.15 -3.56
CA THR A 355 -3.66 -37.60 -2.88
C THR A 355 -2.89 -38.56 -3.78
N PRO A 356 -1.77 -38.12 -4.38
CA PRO A 356 -0.92 -39.01 -5.17
C PRO A 356 -0.51 -40.23 -4.35
N SER A 357 -0.74 -41.42 -4.90
CA SER A 357 -0.48 -42.70 -4.20
C SER A 357 0.58 -43.56 -4.88
N ALA A 358 0.85 -43.31 -6.15
CA ALA A 358 1.91 -43.91 -6.95
C ALA A 358 2.04 -43.17 -8.29
N GLY A 359 3.09 -43.48 -9.05
CA GLY A 359 3.24 -43.06 -10.45
C GLY A 359 4.25 -41.93 -10.65
N ASP A 360 4.22 -41.36 -11.84
CA ASP A 360 5.13 -40.31 -12.29
C ASP A 360 4.48 -39.40 -13.35
N PHE A 361 5.12 -38.26 -13.61
CA PHE A 361 4.70 -37.31 -14.63
C PHE A 361 5.89 -36.59 -15.30
N ARG A 362 5.61 -35.81 -16.35
CA ARG A 362 6.56 -34.88 -16.98
C ARG A 362 5.95 -33.49 -17.09
N LEU A 363 6.81 -32.48 -17.06
CA LEU A 363 6.46 -31.09 -17.33
C LEU A 363 7.03 -30.67 -18.68
N SER A 364 6.41 -29.69 -19.32
CA SER A 364 6.91 -29.10 -20.55
C SER A 364 6.76 -27.58 -20.53
N PHE A 365 7.64 -26.92 -21.26
CA PHE A 365 7.66 -25.47 -21.44
C PHE A 365 7.90 -25.13 -22.90
N ASP A 366 7.01 -24.34 -23.50
CA ASP A 366 7.06 -23.98 -24.93
C ASP A 366 7.25 -25.22 -25.86
N GLY A 367 6.55 -26.31 -25.53
CA GLY A 367 6.62 -27.58 -26.27
C GLY A 367 7.89 -28.41 -26.06
N VAL A 368 8.79 -28.02 -25.15
CA VAL A 368 9.98 -28.79 -24.75
C VAL A 368 9.75 -29.45 -23.41
N GLU A 369 9.84 -30.79 -23.35
CA GLU A 369 9.62 -31.55 -22.12
C GLU A 369 10.89 -31.68 -21.26
N THR A 370 10.71 -31.89 -19.95
CA THR A 370 11.74 -32.43 -19.07
C THR A 370 12.28 -33.73 -19.66
N THR A 371 13.57 -34.04 -19.48
CA THR A 371 14.19 -35.24 -20.07
C THR A 371 13.90 -36.52 -19.29
N GLY A 372 13.74 -36.43 -17.97
CA GLY A 372 13.28 -37.51 -17.09
C GLY A 372 11.86 -37.28 -16.57
N VAL A 373 11.44 -38.16 -15.66
CA VAL A 373 10.14 -38.10 -14.98
C VAL A 373 10.29 -37.50 -13.58
N ILE A 374 9.20 -36.95 -13.06
CA ILE A 374 9.03 -36.51 -11.67
C ILE A 374 8.11 -37.52 -10.98
N ASN A 375 8.55 -38.08 -9.85
CA ASN A 375 7.78 -39.11 -9.12
C ASN A 375 6.62 -38.49 -8.32
N PHE A 376 5.62 -39.31 -7.98
CA PHE A 376 4.46 -38.90 -7.18
C PHE A 376 4.78 -38.35 -5.78
N ASP A 377 5.98 -38.62 -5.27
CA ASP A 377 6.52 -38.19 -3.97
C ASP A 377 7.74 -37.27 -4.11
N GLY A 378 7.96 -36.72 -5.31
CA GLY A 378 9.06 -35.82 -5.59
C GLY A 378 8.97 -34.53 -4.80
N ASP A 379 10.09 -34.10 -4.24
CA ASP A 379 10.24 -32.81 -3.58
C ASP A 379 10.64 -31.71 -4.58
N ALA A 380 10.70 -30.45 -4.12
CA ALA A 380 11.11 -29.31 -4.93
C ALA A 380 12.46 -29.51 -5.65
N SER A 381 13.40 -30.25 -5.04
CA SER A 381 14.72 -30.49 -5.62
C SER A 381 14.65 -31.47 -6.79
N ASP A 382 13.83 -32.51 -6.66
CA ASP A 382 13.54 -33.46 -7.74
C ASP A 382 12.85 -32.77 -8.92
N ILE A 383 11.86 -31.92 -8.63
CA ILE A 383 11.11 -31.16 -9.64
C ILE A 383 12.04 -30.18 -10.37
N LEU A 384 12.81 -29.38 -9.62
CA LEU A 384 13.73 -28.41 -10.21
C LEU A 384 14.82 -29.10 -11.03
N ALA A 385 15.36 -30.22 -10.56
CA ALA A 385 16.34 -30.99 -11.31
C ALA A 385 15.80 -31.38 -12.69
N GLN A 386 14.51 -31.74 -12.79
CA GLN A 386 13.87 -32.03 -14.06
C GLN A 386 13.59 -30.77 -14.89
N LEU A 387 13.07 -29.68 -14.31
CA LEU A 387 12.84 -28.42 -15.02
C LEU A 387 14.14 -27.85 -15.62
N ASN A 388 15.26 -27.95 -14.90
CA ASN A 388 16.59 -27.53 -15.39
C ASN A 388 17.10 -28.37 -16.58
N THR A 389 16.43 -29.47 -16.94
CA THR A 389 16.73 -30.21 -18.17
C THR A 389 16.10 -29.58 -19.41
N ILE A 390 15.14 -28.67 -19.23
CA ILE A 390 14.62 -27.81 -20.30
C ILE A 390 15.60 -26.63 -20.46
N PRO A 391 16.24 -26.45 -21.64
CA PRO A 391 17.36 -25.51 -21.78
C PRO A 391 17.05 -24.06 -21.40
N VAL A 392 15.84 -23.57 -21.69
CA VAL A 392 15.43 -22.19 -21.40
C VAL A 392 15.11 -21.96 -19.91
N LEU A 393 14.76 -23.02 -19.17
CA LEU A 393 14.48 -22.95 -17.74
C LEU A 393 15.74 -23.14 -16.88
N ASN A 394 16.83 -23.66 -17.45
CA ASN A 394 18.03 -23.98 -16.70
C ASN A 394 18.66 -22.72 -16.08
N GLY A 395 18.59 -22.62 -14.75
CA GLY A 395 19.03 -21.44 -14.00
C GLY A 395 18.04 -20.27 -14.03
N ASN A 396 16.86 -20.47 -14.63
CA ASN A 396 15.83 -19.46 -14.82
C ASN A 396 14.50 -19.84 -14.17
N VAL A 397 14.46 -20.89 -13.36
CA VAL A 397 13.28 -21.26 -12.56
C VAL A 397 13.66 -21.69 -11.16
N LEU A 398 12.71 -21.54 -10.26
CA LEU A 398 12.75 -21.98 -8.87
C LEU A 398 11.51 -22.81 -8.61
N VAL A 399 11.56 -23.71 -7.63
CA VAL A 399 10.42 -24.55 -7.27
C VAL A 399 10.15 -24.47 -5.77
N ARG A 400 8.88 -24.33 -5.36
CA ARG A 400 8.44 -24.41 -3.95
C ARG A 400 7.41 -25.51 -3.80
N GLY A 401 7.33 -26.18 -2.65
CA GLY A 401 6.37 -27.25 -2.41
C GLY A 401 6.82 -28.63 -2.89
N ASP A 402 5.88 -29.56 -2.95
CA ASP A 402 6.13 -30.94 -3.34
C ASP A 402 4.94 -31.52 -4.10
N VAL A 403 5.12 -32.71 -4.67
CA VAL A 403 4.04 -33.34 -5.45
C VAL A 403 2.85 -33.77 -4.58
N ALA A 404 3.03 -33.98 -3.27
CA ALA A 404 1.96 -34.43 -2.39
C ALA A 404 0.96 -33.31 -2.04
N SER A 405 1.43 -32.07 -1.92
CA SER A 405 0.61 -30.90 -1.59
C SER A 405 0.36 -29.94 -2.76
N GLY A 406 1.10 -30.06 -3.86
CA GLY A 406 1.19 -29.04 -4.88
C GLY A 406 2.48 -28.24 -4.75
N PHE A 407 2.91 -27.66 -5.86
CA PHE A 407 4.19 -26.96 -5.95
C PHE A 407 4.10 -25.77 -6.89
N GLU A 408 4.88 -24.75 -6.62
CA GLU A 408 4.98 -23.54 -7.44
C GLU A 408 6.28 -23.50 -8.21
N ILE A 409 6.25 -22.87 -9.37
CA ILE A 409 7.38 -22.62 -10.25
C ILE A 409 7.47 -21.11 -10.41
N GLU A 410 8.52 -20.50 -9.86
CA GLU A 410 8.80 -19.09 -10.10
C GLU A 410 9.85 -18.94 -11.20
N PHE A 411 9.59 -18.05 -12.14
CA PHE A 411 10.48 -17.76 -13.25
C PHE A 411 11.43 -16.63 -12.89
N VAL A 412 12.72 -16.94 -12.93
CA VAL A 412 13.82 -16.07 -12.49
C VAL A 412 14.92 -16.00 -13.53
N GLY A 413 16.05 -15.38 -13.18
CA GLY A 413 17.19 -15.28 -14.09
C GLY A 413 16.79 -14.52 -15.36
N ASP A 414 17.02 -15.12 -16.52
CA ASP A 414 16.61 -14.55 -17.82
C ASP A 414 15.09 -14.59 -18.05
N LEU A 415 14.33 -15.29 -17.20
CA LEU A 415 12.86 -15.34 -17.22
C LEU A 415 12.21 -14.51 -16.09
N THR A 416 12.99 -13.68 -15.39
CA THR A 416 12.45 -12.64 -14.50
C THR A 416 11.64 -11.63 -15.30
N ASN A 417 10.58 -11.08 -14.71
CA ASN A 417 9.85 -9.94 -15.28
C ASN A 417 9.40 -10.12 -16.75
N VAL A 418 9.12 -11.35 -17.17
CA VAL A 418 8.47 -11.67 -18.44
C VAL A 418 7.30 -12.60 -18.15
N ASN A 419 6.31 -12.65 -19.05
CA ASN A 419 5.21 -13.60 -19.01
C ASN A 419 5.62 -14.84 -19.84
N PRO A 420 6.27 -15.84 -19.22
CA PRO A 420 6.67 -17.06 -19.88
C PRO A 420 5.44 -17.94 -20.21
N PRO A 421 5.51 -18.77 -21.27
CA PRO A 421 4.47 -19.77 -21.51
C PRO A 421 4.15 -20.61 -20.27
N GLN A 422 2.88 -20.97 -20.11
CA GLN A 422 2.46 -21.84 -19.02
C GLN A 422 3.16 -23.20 -19.11
N ILE A 423 3.64 -23.70 -17.97
CA ILE A 423 4.11 -25.06 -17.82
C ILE A 423 2.93 -25.99 -18.07
N ALA A 424 3.11 -26.95 -18.96
CA ALA A 424 2.10 -27.97 -19.22
C ALA A 424 2.53 -29.32 -18.63
N VAL A 425 1.57 -30.06 -18.08
CA VAL A 425 1.76 -31.45 -17.65
C VAL A 425 1.53 -32.35 -18.86
N THR A 426 2.56 -33.05 -19.34
CA THR A 426 2.50 -33.73 -20.65
C THR A 426 2.52 -35.26 -20.60
N ALA A 427 2.91 -35.85 -19.48
CA ALA A 427 2.81 -37.30 -19.27
C ALA A 427 2.21 -37.59 -17.90
N PHE A 428 1.21 -38.47 -17.83
CA PHE A 428 0.41 -38.69 -16.62
C PHE A 428 0.28 -40.19 -16.32
N ASN A 429 1.15 -40.73 -15.47
CA ASN A 429 1.01 -42.07 -14.88
C ASN A 429 0.66 -42.01 -13.37
N LEU A 430 0.33 -40.82 -12.87
CA LEU A 430 -0.09 -40.60 -11.48
C LEU A 430 -1.38 -41.34 -11.16
N THR A 431 -1.43 -41.96 -9.98
CA THR A 431 -2.62 -42.64 -9.46
C THR A 431 -3.07 -41.96 -8.17
N GLY A 432 -4.36 -41.62 -8.05
CA GLY A 432 -4.96 -41.04 -6.84
C GLY A 432 -5.04 -39.52 -6.77
N ALA A 433 -4.49 -38.82 -7.77
CA ALA A 433 -4.62 -37.37 -7.95
C ALA A 433 -4.65 -37.01 -9.44
N THR A 434 -5.01 -35.77 -9.75
CA THR A 434 -4.80 -35.07 -11.03
C THR A 434 -3.93 -33.82 -10.82
N LEU A 435 -3.27 -33.33 -11.87
CA LEU A 435 -2.45 -32.12 -11.82
C LEU A 435 -3.03 -31.07 -12.77
N ASN A 436 -3.17 -29.84 -12.28
CA ASN A 436 -3.49 -28.66 -13.08
C ASN A 436 -2.40 -27.61 -12.85
N VAL A 437 -2.08 -26.81 -13.87
CA VAL A 437 -1.16 -25.67 -13.70
C VAL A 437 -1.99 -24.40 -13.81
N LYS A 438 -1.77 -23.44 -12.93
CA LYS A 438 -2.33 -22.09 -13.00
C LYS A 438 -1.23 -21.06 -12.79
N THR A 439 -1.36 -19.87 -13.37
CA THR A 439 -0.44 -18.76 -13.08
C THR A 439 -0.99 -18.00 -11.87
N THR A 440 -0.26 -18.02 -10.75
CA THR A 440 -0.66 -17.35 -9.49
C THR A 440 -0.12 -15.92 -9.43
N THR A 441 1.00 -15.65 -10.09
CA THR A 441 1.54 -14.31 -10.31
C THR A 441 2.03 -14.22 -11.75
N VAL A 442 1.61 -13.24 -12.55
CA VAL A 442 2.15 -13.06 -13.91
C VAL A 442 3.46 -12.28 -13.81
N GLY A 443 4.51 -12.78 -14.43
CA GLY A 443 5.81 -12.11 -14.45
C GLY A 443 5.83 -11.07 -15.53
N GLY A 444 6.48 -9.95 -15.24
CA GLY A 444 6.67 -8.92 -16.24
C GLY A 444 5.39 -8.18 -16.55
N TYR A 445 5.43 -6.90 -16.19
CA TYR A 445 4.34 -5.95 -16.25
C TYR A 445 3.35 -6.07 -15.09
N LEU A 446 3.24 -4.98 -14.31
CA LEU A 446 1.96 -4.40 -13.91
C LEU A 446 1.06 -4.33 -15.17
N ARG A 447 0.43 -5.45 -15.53
CA ARG A 447 -0.69 -5.49 -16.47
C ARG A 447 -1.90 -5.86 -15.66
N GLY A 448 -2.26 -4.91 -14.81
CA GLY A 448 -3.64 -4.67 -14.49
C GLY A 448 -4.13 -3.37 -15.09
N ILE A 449 -5.44 -3.22 -15.20
CA ILE A 449 -6.01 -1.88 -15.37
C ILE A 449 -5.97 -1.29 -13.97
N THR A 450 -5.05 -0.37 -13.68
CA THR A 450 -4.78 0.08 -12.29
C THR A 450 -4.77 1.60 -12.14
N GLY A 451 -5.37 2.12 -11.07
CA GLY A 451 -5.31 3.55 -10.71
C GLY A 451 -6.05 4.51 -11.67
N ASN A 452 -6.93 3.99 -12.54
CA ASN A 452 -7.61 4.79 -13.55
C ASN A 452 -8.92 5.38 -13.04
N THR A 453 -9.33 6.51 -13.60
CA THR A 453 -10.71 7.00 -13.50
C THR A 453 -11.45 6.75 -14.82
N ILE A 454 -12.43 5.84 -14.79
CA ILE A 454 -13.18 5.37 -15.95
C ILE A 454 -14.66 5.70 -15.76
N THR A 455 -15.12 6.79 -16.39
CA THR A 455 -16.47 7.29 -16.12
C THR A 455 -17.26 7.71 -17.37
N GLY A 456 -18.58 7.47 -17.34
CA GLY A 456 -19.51 7.99 -18.34
C GLY A 456 -19.43 7.33 -19.72
N ASN A 457 -18.92 6.09 -19.82
CA ASN A 457 -18.82 5.39 -21.09
C ASN A 457 -20.17 4.87 -21.58
N THR A 458 -20.31 4.72 -22.90
CA THR A 458 -21.52 4.19 -23.53
C THR A 458 -21.66 2.67 -23.46
N GLY A 459 -20.55 1.96 -23.18
CA GLY A 459 -20.51 0.53 -22.88
C GLY A 459 -20.02 0.30 -21.45
N ALA A 460 -19.27 -0.77 -21.24
CA ALA A 460 -18.69 -1.07 -19.93
C ALA A 460 -17.58 -0.07 -19.59
N GLY A 461 -17.22 0.03 -18.32
CA GLY A 461 -15.98 0.69 -17.94
C GLY A 461 -14.78 -0.09 -18.49
N ILE A 462 -14.77 -1.39 -18.24
CA ILE A 462 -13.75 -2.35 -18.69
C ILE A 462 -14.48 -3.56 -19.28
N GLU A 463 -14.11 -3.93 -20.51
CA GLU A 463 -14.63 -5.09 -21.23
C GLU A 463 -13.48 -6.06 -21.53
N ILE A 464 -13.65 -7.32 -21.16
CA ILE A 464 -12.70 -8.42 -21.42
C ILE A 464 -13.47 -9.52 -22.14
N ASP A 465 -13.25 -9.63 -23.45
CA ASP A 465 -13.85 -10.66 -24.30
C ASP A 465 -12.82 -11.74 -24.61
N LEU A 466 -13.08 -12.97 -24.17
CA LEU A 466 -12.25 -14.15 -24.43
C LEU A 466 -13.00 -15.12 -25.34
N GLU A 467 -12.50 -15.27 -26.56
CA GLU A 467 -13.00 -16.24 -27.54
C GLU A 467 -12.23 -17.57 -27.42
N MET A 468 -12.74 -18.65 -28.04
CA MET A 468 -12.05 -19.95 -28.11
C MET A 468 -10.55 -19.85 -28.41
N TYR A 469 -9.75 -20.71 -27.76
CA TYR A 469 -8.28 -20.75 -27.83
C TYR A 469 -7.59 -19.48 -27.34
N THR A 470 -8.17 -18.80 -26.35
CA THR A 470 -7.54 -17.64 -25.70
C THR A 470 -7.31 -17.91 -24.22
N SER A 471 -6.40 -17.14 -23.65
CA SER A 471 -6.19 -17.12 -22.21
C SER A 471 -6.01 -15.70 -21.73
N PHE A 472 -6.47 -15.42 -20.51
CA PHE A 472 -6.36 -14.10 -19.90
C PHE A 472 -5.93 -14.22 -18.46
N TYR A 473 -4.88 -13.49 -18.10
CA TYR A 473 -4.39 -13.39 -16.74
C TYR A 473 -4.17 -11.90 -16.48
N GLY A 474 -5.04 -11.29 -15.68
CA GLY A 474 -5.02 -9.85 -15.52
C GLY A 474 -5.58 -9.39 -14.18
N ASP A 475 -5.00 -8.31 -13.68
CA ASP A 475 -5.45 -7.62 -12.47
C ASP A 475 -6.28 -6.38 -12.85
N ILE A 476 -7.21 -5.97 -11.99
CA ILE A 476 -7.91 -4.70 -12.10
C ILE A 476 -7.92 -4.10 -10.70
N SER A 477 -7.07 -3.12 -10.45
CA SER A 477 -6.81 -2.65 -9.08
C SER A 477 -6.91 -1.14 -8.88
N GLY A 478 -7.49 -0.69 -7.77
CA GLY A 478 -7.47 0.73 -7.37
C GLY A 478 -8.10 1.72 -8.36
N ASN A 479 -8.99 1.29 -9.26
CA ASN A 479 -9.64 2.18 -10.22
C ASN A 479 -10.91 2.80 -9.63
N THR A 480 -11.28 3.98 -10.14
CA THR A 480 -12.60 4.58 -9.97
C THR A 480 -13.43 4.35 -11.23
N ILE A 481 -14.44 3.49 -11.18
CA ILE A 481 -15.25 3.09 -12.34
C ILE A 481 -16.72 3.47 -12.13
N SER A 482 -17.22 4.49 -12.82
CA SER A 482 -18.53 5.05 -12.50
C SER A 482 -19.39 5.47 -13.68
N SER A 483 -20.70 5.52 -13.50
CA SER A 483 -21.66 6.08 -14.46
C SER A 483 -21.58 5.51 -15.88
N ASN A 484 -21.07 4.29 -16.05
CA ASN A 484 -21.05 3.62 -17.35
C ASN A 484 -22.48 3.14 -17.71
N ASN A 485 -22.77 3.04 -19.01
CA ASN A 485 -24.08 2.62 -19.52
C ASN A 485 -24.23 1.11 -19.67
N THR A 486 -23.18 0.33 -19.40
CA THR A 486 -23.31 -1.08 -19.02
C THR A 486 -22.46 -1.32 -17.76
N GLN A 487 -21.83 -2.49 -17.65
CA GLN A 487 -21.17 -2.94 -16.43
C GLN A 487 -19.99 -2.03 -16.05
N GLY A 488 -19.57 -2.06 -14.79
CA GLY A 488 -18.28 -1.47 -14.43
C GLY A 488 -17.14 -2.26 -15.08
N ILE A 489 -17.09 -3.55 -14.76
CA ILE A 489 -16.18 -4.54 -15.32
C ILE A 489 -17.03 -5.68 -15.88
N ASN A 490 -16.79 -6.07 -17.13
CA ASN A 490 -17.40 -7.23 -17.75
C ASN A 490 -16.31 -8.17 -18.27
N LEU A 491 -16.31 -9.42 -17.81
CA LEU A 491 -15.54 -10.51 -18.39
C LEU A 491 -16.50 -11.50 -19.04
N ASN A 492 -16.23 -11.84 -20.30
CA ASN A 492 -17.00 -12.81 -21.07
C ASN A 492 -16.06 -13.89 -21.63
N ALA A 493 -16.12 -15.10 -21.05
CA ALA A 493 -15.32 -16.25 -21.44
C ALA A 493 -16.18 -17.25 -22.23
N ALA A 494 -16.10 -17.16 -23.56
CA ALA A 494 -16.91 -17.97 -24.46
C ALA A 494 -16.12 -19.10 -25.12
N ASP A 495 -16.40 -20.34 -24.70
CA ASP A 495 -15.74 -21.54 -25.23
C ASP A 495 -16.74 -22.59 -25.76
N PRO A 496 -17.39 -22.34 -26.92
CA PRO A 496 -18.39 -23.23 -27.49
C PRO A 496 -17.76 -24.46 -28.18
N THR A 497 -16.66 -24.99 -27.63
CA THR A 497 -15.93 -26.12 -28.17
C THR A 497 -16.00 -27.32 -27.22
N THR A 498 -15.66 -28.51 -27.70
CA THR A 498 -15.59 -29.71 -26.82
C THR A 498 -14.26 -29.81 -26.06
N LEU A 499 -13.38 -28.83 -26.25
CA LEU A 499 -12.07 -28.75 -25.62
C LEU A 499 -12.09 -27.60 -24.63
N VAL A 500 -11.46 -27.75 -23.47
CA VAL A 500 -11.15 -26.61 -22.59
C VAL A 500 -10.11 -25.75 -23.30
N SER A 501 -10.55 -24.70 -23.99
CA SER A 501 -9.75 -23.85 -24.85
C SER A 501 -9.72 -22.38 -24.40
N VAL A 502 -10.60 -22.00 -23.47
CA VAL A 502 -10.52 -20.75 -22.72
C VAL A 502 -10.11 -21.03 -21.28
N ASP A 503 -9.01 -20.40 -20.86
CA ASP A 503 -8.56 -20.42 -19.46
C ASP A 503 -8.23 -18.99 -18.99
N PHE A 504 -8.71 -18.60 -17.81
CA PHE A 504 -8.44 -17.27 -17.29
C PHE A 504 -8.19 -17.20 -15.79
N SER A 505 -7.51 -16.14 -15.35
CA SER A 505 -7.46 -15.70 -13.96
C SER A 505 -7.73 -14.20 -13.92
N LEU A 506 -8.77 -13.82 -13.19
CA LEU A 506 -9.18 -12.43 -13.00
C LEU A 506 -9.04 -12.05 -11.52
N SER A 507 -8.19 -11.06 -11.24
CA SER A 507 -8.15 -10.37 -9.95
C SER A 507 -8.79 -8.99 -10.06
N VAL A 508 -9.65 -8.63 -9.11
CA VAL A 508 -10.30 -7.33 -9.00
C VAL A 508 -10.14 -6.82 -7.58
N GLU A 509 -9.24 -5.87 -7.34
CA GLU A 509 -8.85 -5.45 -5.99
C GLU A 509 -9.01 -3.95 -5.72
N GLY A 510 -9.62 -3.58 -4.60
CA GLY A 510 -9.57 -2.19 -4.10
C GLY A 510 -10.19 -1.13 -5.03
N ASN A 511 -11.03 -1.51 -5.98
CA ASN A 511 -11.68 -0.57 -6.89
C ASN A 511 -12.88 0.12 -6.23
N THR A 512 -13.14 1.35 -6.63
CA THR A 512 -14.36 2.09 -6.28
C THR A 512 -15.31 2.15 -7.47
N MET A 513 -16.56 1.70 -7.30
CA MET A 513 -17.56 1.64 -8.36
C MET A 513 -18.88 2.29 -7.96
N ASP A 514 -19.42 3.16 -8.81
CA ASP A 514 -20.68 3.85 -8.54
C ASP A 514 -21.51 4.15 -9.80
N GLY A 515 -22.78 3.80 -9.78
CA GLY A 515 -23.76 4.19 -10.80
C GLY A 515 -23.58 3.53 -12.17
N ASN A 516 -22.81 2.45 -12.28
CA ASN A 516 -22.75 1.64 -13.50
C ASN A 516 -24.11 0.95 -13.77
N GLN A 517 -24.47 0.72 -15.03
CA GLN A 517 -25.77 0.16 -15.43
C GLN A 517 -25.66 -1.36 -15.67
N GLY A 518 -26.58 -2.17 -15.13
CA GLY A 518 -26.35 -3.62 -15.00
C GLY A 518 -25.48 -3.90 -13.77
N ALA A 519 -24.60 -4.91 -13.85
CA ALA A 519 -23.70 -5.24 -12.74
C ALA A 519 -22.53 -4.25 -12.56
N ALA A 520 -22.01 -4.11 -11.34
CA ALA A 520 -20.71 -3.42 -11.19
C ALA A 520 -19.57 -4.31 -11.69
N ILE A 521 -19.59 -5.60 -11.35
CA ILE A 521 -18.68 -6.63 -11.85
C ILE A 521 -19.52 -7.80 -12.38
N ALA A 522 -19.32 -8.17 -13.64
CA ALA A 522 -19.91 -9.37 -14.23
C ALA A 522 -18.81 -10.29 -14.76
N VAL A 523 -18.92 -11.58 -14.45
CA VAL A 523 -18.08 -12.65 -15.02
C VAL A 523 -19.00 -13.70 -15.61
N ASN A 524 -18.87 -13.92 -16.92
CA ASN A 524 -19.68 -14.86 -17.67
C ASN A 524 -18.78 -15.96 -18.23
N MET A 525 -19.16 -17.22 -18.02
CA MET A 525 -18.48 -18.42 -18.50
C MET A 525 -19.45 -19.26 -19.32
N GLU A 526 -19.11 -19.51 -20.58
CA GLU A 526 -19.94 -20.25 -21.52
C GLU A 526 -19.28 -21.56 -21.97
N ASP A 527 -20.08 -22.62 -21.93
CA ASP A 527 -19.79 -23.97 -22.41
C ASP A 527 -18.60 -24.67 -21.72
N THR A 528 -17.37 -24.61 -22.22
CA THR A 528 -16.19 -25.32 -21.63
C THR A 528 -15.12 -24.40 -21.05
N ALA A 529 -15.49 -23.16 -20.72
CA ALA A 529 -14.55 -22.21 -20.16
C ALA A 529 -14.07 -22.65 -18.77
N THR A 530 -12.79 -22.41 -18.49
CA THR A 530 -12.19 -22.63 -17.17
C THR A 530 -11.59 -21.33 -16.67
N GLY A 531 -11.56 -21.12 -15.36
CA GLY A 531 -10.81 -20.00 -14.81
C GLY A 531 -10.82 -19.87 -13.30
N ASP A 532 -10.28 -18.75 -12.83
CA ASP A 532 -10.18 -18.31 -11.44
C ASP A 532 -10.66 -16.85 -11.31
N VAL A 533 -11.38 -16.53 -10.23
CA VAL A 533 -11.90 -15.19 -9.97
C VAL A 533 -11.64 -14.81 -8.51
N SER A 534 -10.95 -13.68 -8.31
CA SER A 534 -10.75 -13.06 -7.01
C SER A 534 -11.28 -11.62 -7.03
N ILE A 535 -12.20 -11.30 -6.13
CA ILE A 535 -12.80 -9.96 -6.00
C ILE A 535 -12.64 -9.53 -4.54
N VAL A 536 -11.67 -8.67 -4.27
CA VAL A 536 -11.23 -8.37 -2.89
C VAL A 536 -11.20 -6.87 -2.59
N GLY A 537 -11.72 -6.47 -1.44
CA GLY A 537 -11.55 -5.10 -0.92
C GLY A 537 -12.20 -3.98 -1.77
N ASN A 538 -13.09 -4.30 -2.71
CA ASN A 538 -13.73 -3.31 -3.56
C ASN A 538 -14.85 -2.55 -2.83
N THR A 539 -15.09 -1.31 -3.24
CA THR A 539 -16.19 -0.48 -2.76
C THR A 539 -17.19 -0.23 -3.89
N ILE A 540 -18.37 -0.85 -3.83
CA ILE A 540 -19.45 -0.74 -4.82
C ILE A 540 -20.63 -0.05 -4.17
N THR A 541 -20.83 1.25 -4.41
CA THR A 541 -21.81 2.05 -3.64
C THR A 541 -23.23 2.00 -4.17
N ASN A 542 -23.41 1.82 -5.49
CA ASN A 542 -24.70 1.72 -6.16
C ASN A 542 -24.52 1.24 -7.61
N THR A 543 -25.53 0.56 -8.15
CA THR A 543 -25.68 0.19 -9.57
C THR A 543 -27.06 0.61 -10.08
N ARG A 544 -27.27 0.61 -11.40
CA ARG A 544 -28.55 0.98 -12.02
C ARG A 544 -29.13 -0.19 -12.80
N ASN A 545 -30.42 -0.45 -12.66
CA ASN A 545 -31.11 -1.43 -13.51
C ASN A 545 -31.17 -0.92 -14.97
N ASP A 546 -30.85 -1.77 -15.93
CA ASP A 546 -30.87 -1.44 -17.36
C ASP A 546 -32.28 -1.53 -18.00
N LEU A 547 -33.26 -1.98 -17.20
CA LEU A 547 -34.66 -2.21 -17.53
C LEU A 547 -34.85 -3.26 -18.64
N ASN A 548 -33.84 -4.10 -18.88
CA ASN A 548 -33.91 -5.19 -19.83
C ASN A 548 -34.13 -6.51 -19.09
N ALA A 549 -35.34 -7.07 -19.21
CA ALA A 549 -35.65 -8.35 -18.57
C ALA A 549 -34.88 -9.56 -19.17
N ALA A 550 -34.08 -9.35 -20.22
CA ALA A 550 -33.23 -10.37 -20.83
C ALA A 550 -31.77 -10.30 -20.37
N THR A 551 -31.35 -9.29 -19.60
CA THR A 551 -30.01 -9.26 -19.00
C THR A 551 -30.03 -9.97 -17.64
N PRO A 552 -29.15 -10.98 -17.44
CA PRO A 552 -29.21 -11.83 -16.25
C PRO A 552 -28.80 -11.09 -14.97
N TYR A 553 -28.00 -10.02 -15.09
CA TYR A 553 -27.40 -9.25 -13.98
C TYR A 553 -28.03 -7.86 -13.78
N THR A 554 -29.36 -7.77 -13.65
CA THR A 554 -30.17 -6.54 -13.80
C THR A 554 -30.01 -5.50 -12.67
N GLY A 555 -28.80 -5.00 -12.46
CA GLY A 555 -28.45 -4.06 -11.38
C GLY A 555 -27.69 -4.71 -10.22
N ASP A 556 -27.07 -5.86 -10.39
CA ASP A 556 -26.36 -6.54 -9.30
C ASP A 556 -25.05 -5.82 -8.94
N ALA A 557 -24.48 -6.05 -7.77
CA ALA A 557 -23.14 -5.52 -7.49
C ALA A 557 -22.08 -6.43 -8.15
N ILE A 558 -22.09 -7.70 -7.80
CA ILE A 558 -21.24 -8.73 -8.38
C ILE A 558 -22.14 -9.82 -8.96
N TYR A 559 -21.89 -10.23 -10.20
CA TYR A 559 -22.63 -11.32 -10.82
C TYR A 559 -21.68 -12.32 -11.49
N ILE A 560 -21.81 -13.59 -11.11
CA ILE A 560 -21.06 -14.71 -11.69
C ILE A 560 -22.06 -15.61 -12.40
N ASP A 561 -21.85 -15.84 -13.70
CA ASP A 561 -22.74 -16.62 -14.55
C ASP A 561 -21.98 -17.77 -15.23
N LEU A 562 -22.36 -19.01 -14.93
CA LEU A 562 -21.85 -20.22 -15.58
C LEU A 562 -23.01 -20.89 -16.32
N TYR A 563 -22.97 -20.86 -17.66
CA TYR A 563 -24.07 -21.37 -18.49
C TYR A 563 -23.58 -22.10 -19.74
N GLY A 564 -24.47 -22.88 -20.35
CA GLY A 564 -24.26 -23.56 -21.62
C GLY A 564 -25.19 -23.04 -22.71
N THR A 565 -24.68 -22.93 -23.94
CA THR A 565 -25.51 -22.60 -25.10
C THR A 565 -25.44 -23.67 -26.19
N ASP A 566 -24.36 -24.43 -26.28
CA ASP A 566 -24.26 -25.50 -27.26
C ASP A 566 -24.98 -26.77 -26.79
N VAL A 567 -25.98 -27.18 -27.55
CA VAL A 567 -26.74 -28.42 -27.33
C VAL A 567 -26.07 -29.66 -27.97
N SER A 568 -24.93 -29.48 -28.63
CA SER A 568 -24.21 -30.54 -29.35
C SER A 568 -23.31 -31.40 -28.44
N PHE A 569 -22.99 -30.89 -27.24
CA PHE A 569 -22.31 -31.60 -26.16
C PHE A 569 -22.80 -31.08 -24.80
N GLU A 570 -22.38 -31.70 -23.71
CA GLU A 570 -22.72 -31.24 -22.36
C GLU A 570 -21.75 -30.11 -21.98
N ALA A 571 -22.27 -28.89 -21.81
CA ALA A 571 -21.50 -27.77 -21.29
C ALA A 571 -20.93 -28.10 -19.90
N PHE A 572 -19.64 -27.79 -19.70
CA PHE A 572 -18.90 -28.02 -18.48
C PHE A 572 -17.93 -26.86 -18.25
N ASN A 573 -18.45 -25.74 -17.76
CA ASN A 573 -17.64 -24.68 -17.19
C ASN A 573 -17.03 -25.15 -15.87
N GLN A 574 -15.76 -24.82 -15.65
CA GLN A 574 -15.06 -25.10 -14.39
C GLN A 574 -14.46 -23.81 -13.85
N LEU A 575 -15.13 -23.20 -12.89
CA LEU A 575 -14.53 -22.12 -12.09
C LEU A 575 -13.77 -22.77 -10.93
N ARG A 576 -12.44 -22.79 -11.02
CA ARG A 576 -11.58 -23.48 -10.05
C ARG A 576 -11.66 -22.77 -8.70
N ASP A 577 -11.32 -21.48 -8.66
CA ASP A 577 -11.41 -20.66 -7.45
C ASP A 577 -12.35 -19.45 -7.64
N LEU A 578 -13.33 -19.31 -6.74
CA LEU A 578 -14.14 -18.10 -6.59
C LEU A 578 -13.95 -17.50 -5.19
N ILE A 579 -13.22 -16.38 -5.12
CA ILE A 579 -12.97 -15.64 -3.88
C ILE A 579 -13.66 -14.28 -3.97
N ILE A 580 -14.52 -13.98 -3.01
CA ILE A 580 -15.13 -12.67 -2.82
C ILE A 580 -14.93 -12.27 -1.35
N ASP A 581 -13.92 -11.44 -1.08
CA ASP A 581 -13.51 -11.12 0.30
C ASP A 581 -13.42 -9.62 0.60
N GLY A 582 -13.91 -9.21 1.78
CA GLY A 582 -13.64 -7.86 2.29
C GLY A 582 -14.27 -6.70 1.50
N ASN A 583 -15.25 -6.95 0.63
CA ASN A 583 -15.87 -5.91 -0.21
C ASN A 583 -16.96 -5.14 0.55
N TYR A 584 -17.12 -3.86 0.22
CA TYR A 584 -18.23 -3.00 0.65
C TYR A 584 -19.24 -2.88 -0.49
N ILE A 585 -20.44 -3.43 -0.31
CA ILE A 585 -21.47 -3.59 -1.34
C ILE A 585 -22.73 -2.84 -0.93
N GLY A 586 -23.15 -1.90 -1.79
CA GLY A 586 -24.26 -0.97 -1.58
C GLY A 586 -23.95 0.15 -0.58
N THR A 587 -22.68 0.26 -0.14
CA THR A 587 -22.21 1.28 0.79
C THR A 587 -20.71 1.54 0.63
N ASP A 588 -20.20 2.62 1.22
CA ASP A 588 -18.76 2.92 1.32
C ASP A 588 -18.13 2.33 2.61
N ALA A 589 -16.80 2.38 2.71
CA ALA A 589 -16.05 1.84 3.86
C ALA A 589 -16.47 2.42 5.22
N ASN A 590 -17.01 3.64 5.23
CA ASN A 590 -17.47 4.33 6.43
C ASN A 590 -18.97 4.12 6.71
N SER A 591 -19.69 3.40 5.85
CA SER A 591 -21.15 3.30 5.87
C SER A 591 -21.87 4.66 5.83
N THR A 592 -21.25 5.66 5.21
CA THR A 592 -21.73 7.05 5.13
C THR A 592 -22.34 7.42 3.79
N ASN A 593 -21.94 6.75 2.71
CA ASN A 593 -22.49 6.91 1.36
C ASN A 593 -23.00 5.56 0.81
N GLY A 594 -23.85 5.61 -0.21
CA GLY A 594 -24.44 4.45 -0.89
C GLY A 594 -25.96 4.48 -0.90
N LEU A 595 -26.55 4.11 -2.04
CA LEU A 595 -28.00 4.04 -2.25
C LEU A 595 -28.52 2.59 -2.27
N GLY A 596 -27.61 1.61 -2.18
CA GLY A 596 -27.88 0.20 -2.44
C GLY A 596 -27.83 -0.14 -3.94
N ASN A 597 -27.63 -1.42 -4.27
CA ASN A 597 -27.63 -1.85 -5.68
C ASN A 597 -29.06 -2.15 -6.17
N ALA A 598 -29.29 -1.88 -7.46
CA ALA A 598 -30.63 -2.00 -8.07
C ALA A 598 -31.07 -3.46 -8.34
N GLY A 599 -30.22 -4.43 -8.02
CA GLY A 599 -30.44 -5.87 -8.01
C GLY A 599 -29.89 -6.49 -6.73
N HIS A 600 -29.24 -7.65 -6.85
CA HIS A 600 -28.60 -8.41 -5.78
C HIS A 600 -27.27 -7.76 -5.33
N GLY A 601 -26.83 -8.07 -4.11
CA GLY A 601 -25.47 -7.74 -3.68
C GLY A 601 -24.46 -8.59 -4.43
N ILE A 602 -24.54 -9.89 -4.23
CA ILE A 602 -23.81 -10.90 -5.00
C ILE A 602 -24.86 -11.80 -5.62
N GLY A 603 -24.73 -12.11 -6.91
CA GLY A 603 -25.53 -13.10 -7.61
C GLY A 603 -24.62 -14.16 -8.22
N ILE A 604 -24.94 -15.43 -7.99
CA ILE A 604 -24.24 -16.56 -8.60
C ILE A 604 -25.28 -17.43 -9.28
N HIS A 605 -25.14 -17.58 -10.59
CA HIS A 605 -25.99 -18.40 -11.43
C HIS A 605 -25.17 -19.52 -12.07
N ILE A 606 -25.71 -20.73 -12.02
CA ILE A 606 -25.03 -21.94 -12.46
C ILE A 606 -26.07 -22.84 -13.12
N GLU A 607 -25.84 -23.20 -14.38
CA GLU A 607 -26.67 -24.14 -15.15
C GLU A 607 -25.85 -25.35 -15.65
N GLU A 608 -26.53 -26.30 -16.28
CA GLU A 608 -25.95 -27.53 -16.87
C GLU A 608 -25.09 -28.36 -15.89
N SER A 609 -24.02 -28.99 -16.39
CA SER A 609 -23.07 -29.80 -15.62
C SER A 609 -21.89 -28.99 -15.10
N THR A 610 -22.01 -27.67 -15.03
CA THR A 610 -20.92 -26.76 -14.63
C THR A 610 -20.59 -26.86 -13.13
N ILE A 611 -19.38 -26.45 -12.75
CA ILE A 611 -18.89 -26.56 -11.37
C ILE A 611 -18.11 -25.31 -10.94
N ILE A 612 -18.23 -24.99 -9.65
CA ILE A 612 -17.27 -24.16 -8.92
C ILE A 612 -16.56 -25.07 -7.92
N ASP A 613 -15.25 -25.28 -8.06
CA ASP A 613 -14.51 -26.24 -7.21
C ASP A 613 -14.34 -25.71 -5.79
N TYR A 614 -13.95 -24.44 -5.66
CA TYR A 614 -13.81 -23.74 -4.40
C TYR A 614 -14.54 -22.40 -4.40
N THR A 615 -15.33 -22.15 -3.36
CA THR A 615 -16.02 -20.88 -3.16
C THR A 615 -15.75 -20.34 -1.76
N GLN A 616 -15.23 -19.12 -1.70
CA GLN A 616 -15.05 -18.37 -0.47
C GLN A 616 -15.70 -17.01 -0.59
N ILE A 617 -16.71 -16.75 0.22
CA ILE A 617 -17.35 -15.44 0.36
C ILE A 617 -17.22 -15.04 1.83
N SER A 618 -16.27 -14.16 2.14
CA SER A 618 -15.94 -13.80 3.52
C SER A 618 -15.76 -12.29 3.73
N HIS A 619 -15.96 -11.82 4.96
CA HIS A 619 -15.71 -10.43 5.37
C HIS A 619 -16.37 -9.29 4.55
N ASN A 620 -17.35 -9.59 3.70
CA ASN A 620 -18.07 -8.57 2.92
C ASN A 620 -19.10 -7.82 3.78
N VAL A 621 -19.24 -6.52 3.55
CA VAL A 621 -20.28 -5.66 4.11
C VAL A 621 -21.33 -5.41 3.02
N ILE A 622 -22.54 -5.92 3.19
CA ILE A 622 -23.58 -5.90 2.15
C ILE A 622 -24.84 -5.19 2.67
N VAL A 623 -25.22 -4.06 2.05
CA VAL A 623 -26.26 -3.17 2.55
C VAL A 623 -27.13 -2.60 1.42
N GLY A 624 -28.44 -2.51 1.65
CA GLY A 624 -29.33 -1.65 0.84
C GLY A 624 -29.72 -2.17 -0.55
N ASN A 625 -29.26 -3.35 -0.97
CA ASN A 625 -29.62 -3.95 -2.25
C ASN A 625 -31.12 -4.24 -2.35
N THR A 626 -31.69 -4.11 -3.55
CA THR A 626 -33.13 -4.35 -3.77
C THR A 626 -33.49 -5.83 -3.98
N GLY A 627 -32.52 -6.63 -4.43
CA GLY A 627 -32.57 -8.10 -4.51
C GLY A 627 -32.00 -8.77 -3.26
N ASP A 628 -31.53 -10.01 -3.40
CA ASP A 628 -30.91 -10.74 -2.30
C ASP A 628 -29.52 -10.18 -1.95
N GLY A 629 -29.07 -10.43 -0.72
CA GLY A 629 -27.72 -10.02 -0.29
C GLY A 629 -26.62 -10.80 -1.01
N VAL A 630 -26.77 -12.12 -1.07
CA VAL A 630 -25.96 -13.12 -1.79
C VAL A 630 -26.90 -14.16 -2.37
#